data_AF-A5AYJ7-F1
#
_entry.id   AF-A5AYJ7-F1
#
_cell.length_a   1.000
_cell.length_b   1.000
_cell.length_c   1.000
_cell.angle_alpha   90.00
_cell.angle_beta   90.00
_cell.angle_gamma   90.00
#
_symmetry.space_group_name_H-M   'P 1'
#
loop_
_entity.id
_entity.type
_entity.pdbx_description
1 polymer ?
#
loop_
_entity_poly.entity_id
_entity_poly.type
_entity_poly.pdbx_seq_one_letter_code
_entity_poly.pdbx_strand_id
1 'polypeptide(L)' 'MAAKLMRAVRYSGYGGGAAGLEHVEVPVPAPANDEVLLKLEAASLNPVDWKIQKGILRPLLPRKFPHIPGN' A
#
# COMPACT_ATOMS: atom_id res chain seq x y z
N MET A 1 -10.43 20.86 11.08
CA MET A 1 -9.83 20.96 9.73
C MET A 1 -10.11 19.65 9.01
N ALA A 2 -10.55 19.66 7.75
CA ALA A 2 -10.73 18.42 6.99
C ALA A 2 -9.38 17.74 6.73
N ALA A 3 -9.33 16.41 6.80
CA ALA A 3 -8.12 15.66 6.51
C ALA A 3 -7.72 15.85 5.03
N LYS A 4 -6.45 16.13 4.77
CA LYS A 4 -5.92 16.17 3.41
C LYS A 4 -5.86 14.75 2.86
N LEU A 5 -6.40 14.53 1.67
CA LEU A 5 -6.37 13.24 0.98
C LEU A 5 -5.18 13.13 0.00
N MET A 6 -4.77 11.91 -0.28
CA MET A 6 -3.82 11.53 -1.33
C MET A 6 -4.35 10.34 -2.12
N ARG A 7 -3.88 10.20 -3.36
CA ARG A 7 -4.18 9.04 -4.21
C ARG A 7 -3.25 7.88 -3.88
N ALA A 8 -3.79 6.67 -3.84
CA ALA A 8 -3.03 5.45 -3.66
C ALA A 8 -3.63 4.30 -4.48
N VAL A 9 -2.85 3.23 -4.66
CA VAL A 9 -3.32 1.94 -5.16
C VAL A 9 -3.27 0.95 -4.01
N ARG A 10 -4.34 0.20 -3.77
CA ARG A 10 -4.39 -0.80 -2.70
C ARG A 10 -5.06 -2.10 -3.14
N TYR A 11 -4.92 -3.17 -2.35
CA TYR A 11 -5.71 -4.39 -2.49
C TYR A 11 -6.30 -4.84 -1.13
N SER A 12 -7.47 -5.46 -1.19
CA SER A 12 -8.27 -5.81 0.00
C SER A 12 -8.19 -7.30 0.39
N GLY A 13 -7.50 -8.12 -0.41
CA GLY A 13 -7.31 -9.55 -0.16
C GLY A 13 -6.18 -10.16 -0.99
N TYR A 14 -5.82 -11.41 -0.68
CA TYR A 14 -4.83 -12.16 -1.46
C TYR A 14 -5.40 -12.65 -2.80
N GLY A 15 -4.52 -12.86 -3.78
CA GLY A 15 -4.83 -13.60 -5.01
C GLY A 15 -5.61 -12.82 -6.07
N GLY A 16 -5.95 -11.55 -5.82
CA GLY A 16 -6.70 -10.72 -6.77
C GLY A 16 -5.93 -10.30 -8.02
N GLY A 17 -4.60 -10.47 -8.02
CA GLY A 17 -3.74 -10.03 -9.13
C GLY A 17 -3.93 -8.54 -9.45
N ALA A 18 -3.69 -8.16 -10.70
CA ALA A 18 -3.88 -6.78 -11.15
C ALA A 18 -5.35 -6.32 -11.04
N ALA A 19 -6.32 -7.22 -11.26
CA ALA A 19 -7.76 -6.89 -11.20
C ALA A 19 -8.25 -6.55 -9.78
N GLY A 20 -7.54 -7.03 -8.75
CA GLY A 20 -7.81 -6.70 -7.35
C GLY A 20 -7.12 -5.42 -6.86
N LEU A 21 -6.47 -4.66 -7.74
CA LEU A 21 -5.88 -3.36 -7.42
C LEU A 21 -6.93 -2.25 -7.59
N GLU A 22 -7.11 -1.45 -6.55
CA GLU A 22 -8.08 -0.36 -6.48
C GLU A 22 -7.35 0.99 -6.42
N HIS A 23 -7.73 1.93 -7.28
CA HIS A 23 -7.35 3.34 -7.14
C HIS A 23 -8.27 4.02 -6.12
N VAL A 24 -7.69 4.62 -5.09
CA VAL A 24 -8.44 5.21 -3.98
C VAL A 24 -7.88 6.56 -3.54
N GLU A 25 -8.71 7.35 -2.86
CA GLU A 25 -8.26 8.48 -2.05
C GLU A 25 -8.23 8.07 -0.57
N VAL A 26 -7.12 8.35 0.10
CA VAL A 26 -6.92 8.06 1.54
C VAL A 26 -6.32 9.27 2.25
N PRO A 27 -6.48 9.42 3.57
CA PRO A 27 -5.82 10.48 4.31
C PRO A 27 -4.30 10.43 4.13
N VAL A 28 -3.67 11.59 3.96
CA VAL A 28 -2.21 11.72 4.06
C VAL A 28 -1.78 11.30 5.47
N PRO A 29 -0.82 10.36 5.61
CA PRO A 29 -0.38 9.92 6.93
C PRO A 29 0.31 11.05 7.70
N ALA A 30 0.13 11.06 9.02
CA ALA A 30 0.90 11.90 9.92
C ALA A 30 2.13 11.12 10.40
N PRO A 31 3.36 11.62 10.20
CA PRO A 31 4.56 10.95 10.68
C PRO A 31 4.64 11.02 12.22
N ALA A 32 5.18 9.96 12.83
CA ALA A 32 5.62 10.01 14.23
C ALA A 32 6.88 10.89 14.41
N ASN A 33 7.35 11.05 15.64
CA ASN A 33 8.49 11.92 15.97
C ASN A 33 9.81 11.51 15.28
N ASP A 34 9.94 10.23 14.93
CA ASP A 34 11.12 9.62 14.30
C ASP A 34 10.89 9.26 12.81
N GLU A 35 9.79 9.74 12.22
CA GLU A 35 9.44 9.50 10.82
C GLU A 35 9.45 10.78 9.99
N VAL A 36 9.57 10.63 8.66
CA VAL A 36 9.44 11.74 7.70
C VAL A 36 8.30 11.48 6.74
N LEU A 37 7.56 12.53 6.39
CA LEU A 37 6.53 12.46 5.36
C LEU A 37 7.11 12.85 4.01
N LEU A 38 7.17 11.90 3.08
CA LEU A 38 7.67 12.10 1.72
C LEU A 38 6.52 12.26 0.74
N LYS A 39 6.61 13.28 -0.12
CA LYS A 39 5.81 13.34 -1.35
C LYS A 39 6.56 12.57 -2.44
N LEU A 40 6.10 11.37 -2.75
CA LEU A 40 6.75 10.52 -3.74
C LEU A 40 6.61 11.11 -5.15
N GLU A 41 7.72 11.19 -5.88
CA GLU A 41 7.75 11.56 -7.31
C GLU A 41 7.70 10.33 -8.21
N ALA A 42 8.28 9.21 -7.76
CA ALA A 42 8.27 7.93 -8.43
C ALA A 42 8.37 6.78 -7.41
N ALA A 43 7.93 5.58 -7.82
CA ALA A 43 8.10 4.33 -7.09
C ALA A 43 8.37 3.20 -8.08
N SER A 44 9.18 2.22 -7.67
CA SER A 44 9.47 1.02 -8.46
C SER A 44 8.67 -0.18 -7.97
N LEU A 45 8.44 -1.16 -8.84
CA LEU A 45 7.92 -2.47 -8.46
C LEU A 45 9.05 -3.47 -8.32
N ASN A 46 9.02 -4.23 -7.23
CA ASN A 46 9.87 -5.38 -6.99
C ASN A 46 9.06 -6.68 -7.09
N PRO A 47 9.66 -7.81 -7.50
CA PRO A 47 8.94 -9.08 -7.58
C PRO A 47 8.27 -9.53 -6.27
N VAL A 48 8.78 -9.08 -5.13
CA VAL A 48 8.19 -9.40 -3.82
C VAL A 48 6.80 -8.77 -3.64
N ASP A 49 6.51 -7.61 -4.24
CA ASP A 49 5.25 -6.88 -4.04
C ASP A 49 4.04 -7.72 -4.47
N TRP A 50 4.10 -8.28 -5.68
CA TRP A 50 3.02 -9.14 -6.17
C TRP A 50 3.06 -10.55 -5.57
N LYS A 51 4.23 -11.04 -5.13
CA LYS A 51 4.31 -12.31 -4.38
C LYS A 51 3.64 -12.21 -3.01
N ILE A 52 3.72 -11.05 -2.34
CA ILE A 52 2.95 -10.76 -1.12
C ILE A 52 1.46 -10.78 -1.45
N GLN A 53 1.01 -10.05 -2.48
CA GLN A 53 -0.40 -10.05 -2.87
C GLN A 53 -0.91 -11.45 -3.27
N LYS A 54 -0.07 -12.28 -3.90
CA LYS A 54 -0.39 -13.68 -4.23
C LYS A 54 -0.50 -14.58 -2.98
N GLY A 55 -0.01 -14.13 -1.83
CA GLY A 55 -0.08 -14.84 -0.56
C GLY A 55 1.09 -15.79 -0.30
N ILE A 56 2.21 -15.65 -1.02
CA ILE A 56 3.40 -16.50 -0.85
C ILE A 56 4.02 -16.37 0.55
N LEU A 57 3.89 -15.19 1.17
CA LEU A 57 4.43 -14.87 2.49
C LEU A 57 3.39 -15.00 3.62
N ARG A 58 2.29 -15.72 3.39
CA ARG A 58 1.29 -15.96 4.44
C ARG A 58 1.88 -16.85 5.56
N PRO A 59 1.50 -16.62 6.82
CA PRO A 59 0.59 -15.57 7.31
C PRO A 59 1.30 -14.25 7.68
N LEU A 60 2.56 -14.07 7.30
CA LEU A 60 3.40 -12.97 7.78
C LEU A 60 3.09 -11.62 7.12
N LEU A 61 2.79 -11.61 5.81
CA LEU A 61 2.57 -10.38 5.03
C LEU A 61 1.40 -10.47 4.05
N PRO A 62 0.67 -9.35 3.81
CA PRO A 62 0.81 -8.07 4.51
C PRO A 62 0.23 -8.15 5.93
N ARG A 63 0.68 -7.26 6.83
CA ARG A 63 0.27 -7.27 8.24
C ARG A 63 -1.23 -7.01 8.45
N LYS A 64 -1.85 -6.25 7.54
CA LYS A 64 -3.28 -5.91 7.55
C LYS A 64 -3.79 -5.69 6.14
N PHE A 65 -5.08 -5.93 5.95
CA PHE A 65 -5.83 -5.47 4.80
C PHE A 65 -6.71 -4.26 5.17
N PRO A 66 -6.99 -3.35 4.22
CA PRO A 66 -6.39 -3.29 2.88
C PRO A 66 -4.92 -2.83 2.93
N HIS A 67 -4.15 -3.14 1.90
CA HIS A 67 -2.70 -2.85 1.84
C HIS A 67 -2.32 -2.07 0.59
N ILE A 68 -1.49 -1.03 0.75
CA ILE A 68 -0.84 -0.27 -0.33
C ILE A 68 0.55 -0.91 -0.55
N PRO A 69 0.81 -1.54 -1.72
CA PRO A 69 2.11 -2.13 -2.01
C PRO A 69 3.17 -1.08 -2.37
N GLY A 70 4.42 -1.51 -2.38
CA GLY A 70 5.61 -0.68 -2.61
C GLY A 70 6.56 -0.83 -1.44
N ASN A 71 7.83 -1.14 -1.73
CA ASN A 71 8.93 -1.14 -0.77
C ASN A 71 9.82 0.08 -0.97
#